data_AF-A0A386RGK2-F1
#
_entry.id   AF-A0A386RGK2-F1
#
_cell.length_a   1.000
_cell.length_b   1.000
_cell.length_c   1.000
_cell.angle_alpha   90.00
_cell.angle_beta   90.00
_cell.angle_gamma   90.00
#
_symmetry.space_group_name_H-M   'P 1'
#
loop_
_entity.id
_entity.type
_entity.pdbx_description
1 polymer ?
#
loop_
_entity_poly.entity_id
_entity_poly.type
_entity_poly.pdbx_seq_one_letter_code
_entity_poly.pdbx_strand_id
1 'polypeptide(L)'
;MNDKELAKKIYDLVGGSENIDSAMHCATRLRVMVRDKSKVKIKEIENLPKVKGSFFNAGQYQIILGTGLVDKVAPLLKGSSSSGEPTKKKFSFKQSIRVFGDVFVPIIPVLVATGLFIGLRGLLTQNAVLGLFGLTTQDVPTQLLKFTQILTDTAFSFLPALVCWSTFKIFGGTPVLGIVLGLMLANPILPNAYDVAQHKATALVFFNFLKVTG
;
A
#
# COMPACT_ATOMS: atom_id res chain seq x y z
N MET A 1 21.39 -29.76 17.03
CA MET A 1 20.54 -29.56 15.84
C MET A 1 20.98 -28.30 15.10
N ASN A 2 21.45 -28.47 13.87
CA ASN A 2 21.91 -27.37 13.02
C ASN A 2 20.71 -26.61 12.41
N ASP A 3 20.94 -25.40 11.88
CA ASP A 3 19.86 -24.52 11.40
C ASP A 3 19.16 -25.12 10.16
N LYS A 4 19.90 -25.85 9.30
CA LYS A 4 19.34 -26.61 8.17
C LYS A 4 18.44 -27.77 8.61
N GLU A 5 18.83 -28.49 9.66
CA GLU A 5 18.03 -29.59 10.21
C GLU A 5 16.76 -29.06 10.86
N LEU A 6 16.85 -27.92 11.56
CA LEU A 6 15.71 -27.24 12.13
C LEU A 6 14.71 -26.81 11.05
N ALA A 7 15.20 -26.16 9.98
CA ALA A 7 14.37 -25.74 8.87
C ALA A 7 13.67 -26.92 8.19
N LYS A 8 14.39 -28.02 7.95
CA LYS A 8 13.82 -29.24 7.35
C LYS A 8 12.75 -29.87 8.23
N LYS A 9 13.01 -30.00 9.54
CA LYS A 9 12.00 -30.51 10.48
C LYS A 9 10.76 -29.61 10.52
N ILE A 10 10.93 -28.29 10.58
CA ILE A 10 9.79 -27.37 10.53
C ILE A 10 9.01 -27.54 9.22
N TYR A 11 9.69 -27.67 8.08
CA TYR A 11 9.05 -27.89 6.78
C TYR A 11 8.18 -29.14 6.78
N ASP A 12 8.74 -30.27 7.24
CA ASP A 12 8.04 -31.55 7.29
C ASP A 12 6.85 -31.52 8.26
N LEU A 13 7.03 -30.93 9.45
CA LEU A 13 6.00 -30.86 10.49
C LEU A 13 4.86 -29.89 10.17
N VAL A 14 5.09 -28.93 9.28
CA VAL A 14 4.06 -28.01 8.77
C VAL A 14 3.33 -28.62 7.56
N GLY A 15 3.74 -29.79 7.07
CA GLY A 15 3.08 -30.50 5.96
C GLY A 15 3.70 -30.27 4.58
N GLY A 16 4.92 -29.73 4.53
CA GLY A 16 5.71 -29.56 3.30
C GLY A 16 5.09 -28.63 2.26
N SER A 17 5.53 -28.76 1.00
CA SER A 17 5.09 -27.93 -0.14
C SER A 17 3.60 -28.03 -0.44
N GLU A 18 2.98 -29.14 -0.07
CA GLU A 18 1.54 -29.35 -0.28
C GLU A 18 0.70 -28.51 0.67
N ASN A 19 1.23 -28.19 1.86
CA ASN A 19 0.50 -27.44 2.87
C ASN A 19 0.98 -25.99 3.03
N ILE A 20 2.20 -25.66 2.61
CA ILE A 20 2.77 -24.30 2.73
C ILE A 20 2.38 -23.45 1.51
N ASP A 21 1.68 -22.35 1.73
CA ASP A 21 1.42 -21.33 0.71
C ASP A 21 2.54 -20.28 0.66
N SER A 22 2.95 -19.77 1.82
CA SER A 22 4.03 -18.80 1.91
C SER A 22 4.69 -18.79 3.29
N ALA A 23 5.95 -18.36 3.33
CA ALA A 23 6.70 -18.19 4.57
C ALA A 23 7.38 -16.81 4.60
N MET A 24 7.22 -16.10 5.71
CA MET A 24 7.85 -14.80 5.99
C MET A 24 8.39 -14.78 7.42
N HIS A 25 9.23 -13.82 7.77
CA HIS A 25 9.70 -13.65 9.14
C HIS A 25 9.74 -12.18 9.55
N CYS A 26 9.58 -11.95 10.85
CA CYS A 26 9.95 -10.69 11.49
C CYS A 26 11.21 -10.89 12.32
N ALA A 27 11.55 -9.94 13.21
CA ALA A 27 12.76 -9.99 14.02
C ALA A 27 12.92 -11.26 14.89
N THR A 28 11.83 -11.92 15.30
CA THR A 28 11.91 -13.07 16.23
C THR A 28 11.03 -14.26 15.86
N ARG A 29 10.16 -14.11 14.86
CA ARG A 29 9.14 -15.11 14.52
C ARG A 29 9.15 -15.44 13.05
N LEU A 30 9.06 -16.73 12.77
CA LEU A 30 8.76 -17.28 11.46
C LEU A 30 7.23 -17.40 11.34
N ARG A 31 6.66 -16.88 10.26
CA ARG A 31 5.23 -16.94 9.97
C ARG A 31 5.04 -17.76 8.71
N VAL A 32 4.29 -18.86 8.83
CA VAL A 32 3.98 -19.76 7.74
C VAL A 32 2.48 -19.72 7.48
N MET A 33 2.10 -19.40 6.26
CA MET A 33 0.72 -19.48 5.81
C MET A 33 0.50 -20.89 5.27
N VAL A 34 -0.48 -21.57 5.86
CA VAL A 34 -0.78 -22.97 5.60
C VAL A 34 -2.19 -23.11 5.02
N ARG A 35 -2.36 -24.06 4.10
CA ARG A 35 -3.67 -24.37 3.49
C ARG A 35 -4.59 -25.07 4.48
N ASP A 36 -4.04 -26.02 5.24
CA ASP A 36 -4.77 -26.85 6.18
C ASP A 36 -4.06 -26.87 7.54
N LYS A 37 -4.78 -26.42 8.58
CA LYS A 37 -4.28 -26.37 9.95
C LYS A 37 -4.12 -27.76 10.57
N SER A 38 -4.94 -28.73 10.15
CA SER A 38 -4.94 -30.08 10.71
C SER A 38 -3.66 -30.86 10.39
N LYS A 39 -2.99 -30.50 9.29
CA LYS A 39 -1.70 -31.09 8.87
C LYS A 39 -0.51 -30.55 9.65
N VAL A 40 -0.69 -29.50 10.47
CA VAL A 40 0.40 -28.91 11.26
C VAL A 40 0.55 -29.64 12.59
N LYS A 41 1.72 -30.25 12.80
CA LYS A 41 2.04 -31.00 14.01
C LYS A 41 2.53 -30.07 15.13
N ILE A 42 1.62 -29.28 15.70
CA ILE A 42 1.92 -28.21 16.67
C ILE A 42 2.81 -28.71 17.83
N LYS A 43 2.39 -29.79 18.50
CA LYS A 43 3.12 -30.35 19.66
C LYS A 43 4.55 -30.78 19.31
N GLU A 44 4.76 -31.34 18.12
CA GLU A 44 6.09 -31.76 17.68
C GLU A 44 6.99 -30.56 17.39
N ILE A 45 6.42 -29.45 16.88
CA ILE A 45 7.14 -28.21 16.60
C ILE A 45 7.56 -27.51 17.90
N GLU A 46 6.69 -27.48 18.91
CA GLU A 46 7.00 -26.89 20.22
C GLU A 46 8.09 -27.64 20.98
N ASN A 47 8.18 -28.95 20.78
CA ASN A 47 9.21 -29.79 21.39
C ASN A 47 10.59 -29.66 20.72
N LEU A 48 10.72 -28.88 19.64
CA LEU A 48 12.02 -28.64 19.02
C LEU A 48 12.88 -27.74 19.92
N PRO A 49 14.15 -28.10 20.17
CA PRO A 49 14.99 -27.46 21.21
C PRO A 49 15.31 -25.98 20.98
N LYS A 50 15.06 -25.45 19.78
CA LYS A 50 15.28 -24.03 19.41
C LYS A 50 13.97 -23.25 19.24
N VAL A 51 12.83 -23.89 19.43
CA VAL A 51 11.50 -23.27 19.35
C VAL A 51 11.11 -22.84 20.76
N LYS A 52 10.82 -21.55 20.94
CA LYS A 52 10.38 -20.99 22.23
C LYS A 52 8.86 -21.02 22.40
N GLY A 53 8.13 -21.39 21.36
CA GLY A 53 6.68 -21.49 21.33
C GLY A 53 6.14 -21.40 19.92
N SER A 54 4.90 -21.84 19.74
CA SER A 54 4.19 -21.75 18.47
C SER A 54 2.70 -21.45 18.69
N PHE A 55 2.05 -20.78 17.75
CA PHE A 55 0.60 -20.57 17.83
C PHE A 55 0.02 -20.17 16.47
N PHE A 56 -1.28 -20.35 16.32
CA PHE A 56 -2.03 -19.80 15.21
C PHE A 56 -2.57 -18.41 15.56
N ASN A 57 -2.36 -17.44 14.68
CA ASN A 57 -2.98 -16.12 14.80
C ASN A 57 -3.26 -15.53 13.42
N ALA A 58 -4.43 -14.92 13.24
CA ALA A 58 -4.84 -14.24 12.01
C ALA A 58 -4.62 -15.07 10.73
N GLY A 59 -4.93 -16.38 10.78
CA GLY A 59 -4.79 -17.28 9.64
C GLY A 59 -3.35 -17.74 9.34
N GLN A 60 -2.37 -17.40 10.17
CA GLN A 60 -0.96 -17.78 10.01
C GLN A 60 -0.49 -18.64 11.19
N TYR A 61 0.38 -19.61 10.90
CA TYR A 61 1.10 -20.34 11.93
C TYR A 61 2.41 -19.62 12.27
N GLN A 62 2.58 -19.23 13.53
CA GLN A 62 3.75 -18.48 13.99
C GLN A 62 4.63 -19.36 14.89
N ILE A 63 5.92 -19.40 14.60
CA ILE A 63 6.93 -20.13 15.36
C ILE A 63 7.94 -19.12 15.89
N ILE A 64 8.14 -19.11 17.21
CA ILE A 64 9.07 -18.20 17.89
C ILE A 64 10.45 -18.86 17.92
N LEU A 65 11.40 -18.33 17.16
CA LEU A 65 12.79 -18.82 17.08
C LEU A 65 13.79 -17.91 17.80
N GLY A 66 13.42 -16.64 18.03
CA GLY A 66 14.31 -15.62 18.59
C GLY A 66 15.11 -14.87 17.51
N THR A 67 15.77 -13.79 17.94
CA THR A 67 16.54 -12.89 17.07
C THR A 67 17.73 -13.60 16.44
N GLY A 68 18.01 -13.34 15.16
CA GLY A 68 19.14 -13.89 14.41
C GLY A 68 18.96 -15.33 13.94
N LEU A 69 18.35 -16.22 14.74
CA LEU A 69 18.07 -17.60 14.31
C LEU A 69 16.99 -17.63 13.20
N VAL A 70 15.99 -16.76 13.32
CA VAL A 70 14.90 -16.68 12.34
C VAL A 70 15.40 -16.32 10.94
N ASP A 71 16.40 -15.44 10.85
CA ASP A 71 16.99 -14.98 9.58
C ASP A 71 17.77 -16.10 8.87
N LYS A 72 18.29 -17.08 9.64
CA LYS A 72 19.00 -18.25 9.12
C LYS A 72 18.03 -19.36 8.68
N VAL A 73 16.92 -19.53 9.38
CA VAL A 73 15.96 -20.64 9.17
C VAL A 73 14.93 -20.31 8.09
N ALA A 74 14.44 -19.07 8.04
CA ALA A 74 13.39 -18.67 7.10
C ALA A 74 13.75 -18.85 5.60
N PRO A 75 14.99 -18.55 5.14
CA PRO A 75 15.38 -18.80 3.76
C PRO A 75 15.43 -20.30 3.41
N LEU A 76 15.78 -21.15 4.38
CA LEU A 76 15.93 -22.60 4.18
C LEU A 76 14.58 -23.30 4.03
N LEU A 77 13.52 -22.77 4.64
CA LEU A 77 12.14 -23.20 4.41
C LEU A 77 11.64 -22.88 3.01
N LYS A 78 12.11 -21.78 2.42
CA LYS A 78 11.86 -21.46 1.00
C LYS A 78 12.68 -22.35 0.06
N GLY A 79 13.83 -22.86 0.49
CA GLY A 79 14.76 -23.64 -0.33
C GLY A 79 14.43 -25.13 -0.52
N SER A 80 13.35 -25.64 0.09
CA SER A 80 12.90 -27.05 -0.08
C SER A 80 11.75 -27.20 -1.08
N SER A 81 11.27 -26.09 -1.64
CA SER A 81 10.37 -26.03 -2.79
C SER A 81 11.09 -25.25 -3.87
N SER A 82 11.47 -25.93 -4.97
CA SER A 82 11.87 -25.37 -6.27
C SER A 82 12.25 -23.88 -6.31
N SER A 83 13.55 -23.60 -6.41
CA SER A 83 14.14 -22.43 -7.09
C SER A 83 13.18 -21.27 -7.37
N GLY A 84 12.99 -20.44 -6.36
CA GLY A 84 12.56 -19.06 -6.50
C GLY A 84 13.62 -18.16 -5.88
N GLU A 85 14.79 -18.04 -6.52
CA GLU A 85 15.42 -16.72 -6.54
C GLU A 85 14.32 -15.71 -6.92
N PRO A 86 14.36 -14.44 -6.46
CA PRO A 86 13.70 -13.41 -7.23
C PRO A 86 14.44 -13.42 -8.56
N THR A 87 14.04 -14.30 -9.47
CA THR A 87 14.29 -14.13 -10.89
C THR A 87 13.97 -12.68 -11.08
N LYS A 88 14.97 -11.88 -11.48
CA LYS A 88 14.72 -10.59 -12.09
C LYS A 88 13.87 -10.94 -13.30
N LYS A 89 12.57 -11.20 -13.10
CA LYS A 89 11.55 -11.21 -14.13
C LYS A 89 11.75 -9.84 -14.71
N LYS A 90 12.39 -9.77 -15.87
CA LYS A 90 12.41 -8.56 -16.68
C LYS A 90 10.97 -8.09 -16.65
N PHE A 91 10.74 -6.95 -16.00
CA PHE A 91 9.40 -6.44 -15.81
C PHE A 91 8.86 -6.26 -17.23
N SER A 92 7.99 -7.17 -17.66
CA SER A 92 7.43 -7.08 -18.99
C SER A 92 6.68 -5.77 -19.05
N PHE A 93 6.77 -5.03 -20.16
CA PHE A 93 6.03 -3.79 -20.32
C PHE A 93 4.53 -3.97 -19.99
N LYS A 94 3.97 -5.14 -20.34
CA LYS A 94 2.60 -5.54 -19.97
C LYS A 94 2.39 -5.66 -18.45
N GLN A 95 3.41 -6.12 -17.72
CA GLN A 95 3.37 -6.23 -16.26
C GLN A 95 3.54 -4.86 -15.59
N SER A 96 4.33 -3.94 -16.15
CA SER A 96 4.41 -2.53 -15.69
C SER A 96 3.06 -1.84 -15.78
N ILE A 97 2.37 -1.99 -16.92
CA ILE A 97 1.03 -1.43 -17.12
C ILE A 97 0.03 -2.04 -16.13
N ARG A 98 0.08 -3.35 -15.91
CA ARG A 98 -0.78 -4.01 -14.92
C ARG A 98 -0.57 -3.45 -13.52
N VAL A 99 0.68 -3.36 -13.07
CA VAL A 99 1.01 -2.84 -11.73
C VAL A 99 0.63 -1.37 -11.57
N PHE A 100 0.84 -0.56 -12.62
CA PHE A 100 0.35 0.82 -12.63
C PHE A 100 -1.18 0.86 -12.51
N GLY A 101 -1.90 0.04 -13.28
CA GLY A 101 -3.35 -0.09 -13.18
C GLY A 101 -3.80 -0.49 -11.77
N ASP A 102 -3.16 -1.50 -11.18
CA ASP A 102 -3.47 -2.00 -9.85
C ASP A 102 -3.37 -0.88 -8.81
N VAL A 103 -2.41 0.05 -8.93
CA VAL A 103 -2.26 1.22 -8.05
C VAL A 103 -3.44 2.18 -8.14
N PHE A 104 -3.98 2.41 -9.34
CA PHE A 104 -5.07 3.37 -9.53
C PHE A 104 -6.46 2.76 -9.32
N VAL A 105 -6.66 1.45 -9.51
CA VAL A 105 -7.98 0.79 -9.37
C VAL A 105 -8.70 1.14 -8.04
N PRO A 106 -8.05 1.10 -6.86
CA PRO A 106 -8.69 1.50 -5.60
C PRO A 106 -9.01 3.00 -5.50
N ILE A 107 -8.37 3.83 -6.31
CA ILE A 107 -8.45 5.30 -6.28
C ILE A 107 -9.50 5.83 -7.27
N ILE A 108 -9.71 5.12 -8.39
CA ILE A 108 -10.65 5.49 -9.46
C ILE A 108 -12.03 5.90 -8.94
N PRO A 109 -12.71 5.17 -8.03
CA PRO A 109 -14.06 5.52 -7.62
C PRO A 109 -14.17 6.91 -7.00
N VAL A 110 -13.19 7.28 -6.16
CA VAL A 110 -13.14 8.60 -5.54
C VAL A 110 -12.87 9.67 -6.58
N LEU A 111 -11.89 9.46 -7.47
CA LEU A 111 -11.56 10.45 -8.51
C LEU A 111 -12.70 10.68 -9.51
N VAL A 112 -13.40 9.61 -9.91
CA VAL A 112 -14.55 9.71 -10.80
C VAL A 112 -15.68 10.47 -10.10
N ALA A 113 -16.01 10.14 -8.85
CA ALA A 113 -17.04 10.84 -8.09
C ALA A 113 -16.69 12.33 -7.94
N THR A 114 -15.48 12.65 -7.47
CA THR A 114 -15.02 14.03 -7.30
C THR A 114 -15.02 14.81 -8.61
N GLY A 115 -14.53 14.22 -9.71
CA GLY A 115 -14.52 14.86 -11.02
C GLY A 115 -15.92 15.19 -11.55
N LEU A 116 -16.86 14.25 -11.40
CA LEU A 116 -18.27 14.49 -11.74
C LEU A 116 -18.89 15.59 -10.88
N PHE A 117 -18.56 15.64 -9.58
CA PHE A 117 -19.01 16.71 -8.68
C PHE A 117 -18.43 18.08 -9.07
N ILE A 118 -17.17 18.16 -9.50
CA ILE A 118 -16.57 19.40 -10.04
C ILE A 118 -17.34 19.86 -11.27
N GLY A 119 -17.61 18.95 -12.21
CA GLY A 119 -18.36 19.26 -13.44
C GLY A 119 -19.77 19.76 -13.14
N LEU A 120 -20.48 19.06 -12.24
CA LEU A 120 -21.83 19.44 -11.81
C LEU A 120 -21.83 20.80 -11.11
N ARG A 121 -20.90 21.02 -10.18
CA ARG A 121 -20.73 22.32 -9.51
C ARG A 121 -20.48 23.42 -10.55
N GLY A 122 -19.55 23.22 -11.46
CA GLY A 122 -19.23 24.18 -12.53
C GLY A 122 -20.46 24.56 -13.36
N LEU A 123 -21.24 23.56 -13.77
CA LEU A 123 -22.49 23.75 -14.50
C LEU A 123 -23.53 24.54 -13.69
N LEU A 124 -23.75 24.19 -12.42
CA LEU A 124 -24.72 24.87 -11.55
C LEU A 124 -24.32 26.31 -11.22
N THR A 125 -23.03 26.62 -11.25
CA THR A 125 -22.51 27.98 -11.01
C THR A 125 -22.37 28.82 -12.27
N GLN A 126 -22.69 28.26 -13.45
CA GLN A 126 -22.64 28.96 -14.72
C GLN A 126 -23.78 30.00 -14.80
N ASN A 127 -23.46 31.24 -15.17
CA ASN A 127 -24.44 32.32 -15.32
C ASN A 127 -25.60 31.95 -16.27
N ALA A 128 -25.33 31.18 -17.32
CA ALA A 128 -26.35 30.73 -18.27
C ALA A 128 -27.38 29.77 -17.64
N VAL A 129 -26.94 28.90 -16.73
CA VAL A 129 -27.82 27.94 -16.04
C VAL A 129 -28.58 28.65 -14.93
N LEU A 130 -27.89 29.48 -14.14
CA LEU A 130 -28.53 30.29 -13.09
C LEU A 130 -29.58 31.25 -13.67
N GLY A 131 -29.32 31.82 -14.85
CA GLY A 131 -30.26 32.68 -15.56
C GLY A 131 -31.56 31.97 -15.96
N LEU A 132 -31.55 30.65 -16.21
CA LEU A 132 -32.78 29.87 -16.45
C LEU A 132 -33.67 29.76 -15.21
N PHE A 133 -33.08 29.89 -14.02
CA PHE A 133 -33.80 29.87 -12.74
C PHE A 133 -34.06 31.28 -12.19
N GLY A 134 -33.73 32.34 -12.95
CA GLY A 134 -33.86 33.73 -12.50
C GLY A 134 -32.88 34.12 -11.39
N LEU A 135 -31.82 33.32 -11.18
CA LEU A 135 -30.79 33.55 -10.17
C LEU A 135 -29.53 34.12 -10.81
N THR A 136 -28.77 34.87 -10.02
CA THR A 136 -27.43 35.34 -10.39
C THR A 136 -26.36 34.64 -9.54
N THR A 137 -25.10 34.74 -9.95
CA THR A 137 -23.97 34.20 -9.18
C THR A 137 -23.83 34.82 -7.78
N GLN A 138 -24.46 35.96 -7.52
CA GLN A 138 -24.48 36.61 -6.21
C GLN A 138 -25.52 36.00 -5.25
N ASP A 139 -26.55 35.33 -5.78
CA ASP A 139 -27.60 34.71 -4.98
C ASP A 139 -27.19 33.32 -4.45
N VAL A 140 -26.11 32.76 -5.00
CA VAL A 140 -25.57 31.47 -4.54
C VAL A 140 -24.81 31.69 -3.23
N PRO A 141 -25.19 31.00 -2.13
CA PRO A 141 -24.51 31.17 -0.85
C PRO A 141 -23.02 30.85 -0.98
N THR A 142 -22.17 31.83 -0.66
CA THR A 142 -20.71 31.67 -0.77
C THR A 142 -20.19 30.52 0.11
N GLN A 143 -20.86 30.26 1.24
CA GLN A 143 -20.58 29.11 2.11
C GLN A 143 -20.85 27.77 1.42
N LEU A 144 -21.89 27.65 0.60
CA LEU A 144 -22.20 26.43 -0.15
C LEU A 144 -21.14 26.18 -1.23
N LEU A 145 -20.69 27.24 -1.90
CA LEU A 145 -19.59 27.17 -2.87
C LEU A 145 -18.28 26.74 -2.21
N LYS A 146 -17.97 27.28 -1.03
CA LYS A 146 -16.78 26.88 -0.26
C LYS A 146 -16.89 25.43 0.23
N PHE A 147 -18.05 25.00 0.70
CA PHE A 147 -18.24 23.62 1.15
C PHE A 147 -18.07 22.62 0.01
N THR A 148 -18.71 22.88 -1.13
CA THR A 148 -18.53 22.04 -2.34
C THR A 148 -17.09 22.08 -2.85
N GLN A 149 -16.40 23.20 -2.73
CA GLN A 149 -14.97 23.31 -3.04
C GLN A 149 -14.09 22.45 -2.15
N ILE A 150 -14.32 22.45 -0.84
CA ILE A 150 -13.55 21.62 0.09
C ILE A 150 -13.70 20.14 -0.29
N LEU A 151 -14.92 19.69 -0.60
CA LEU A 151 -15.19 18.31 -1.00
C LEU A 151 -14.50 17.96 -2.33
N THR A 152 -14.46 18.88 -3.28
CA THR A 152 -13.85 18.62 -4.59
C THR A 152 -12.33 18.70 -4.56
N ASP A 153 -11.78 19.73 -3.94
CA ASP A 153 -10.36 20.04 -4.05
C ASP A 153 -9.53 19.08 -3.18
N THR A 154 -10.05 18.67 -2.02
CA THR A 154 -9.37 17.76 -1.09
C THR A 154 -8.94 16.45 -1.77
N ALA A 155 -9.80 15.81 -2.55
CA ALA A 155 -9.49 14.52 -3.16
C ALA A 155 -8.31 14.61 -4.16
N PHE A 156 -8.17 15.73 -4.86
CA PHE A 156 -7.06 15.97 -5.77
C PHE A 156 -5.81 16.48 -5.04
N SER A 157 -5.95 17.37 -4.06
CA SER A 157 -4.84 17.85 -3.23
C SER A 157 -4.14 16.73 -2.46
N PHE A 158 -4.88 15.70 -2.06
CA PHE A 158 -4.32 14.53 -1.38
C PHE A 158 -4.18 13.31 -2.28
N LEU A 159 -4.21 13.48 -3.60
CA LEU A 159 -3.92 12.42 -4.57
C LEU A 159 -2.56 11.74 -4.29
N PRO A 160 -1.46 12.45 -3.93
CA PRO A 160 -0.21 11.80 -3.55
C PRO A 160 -0.35 10.83 -2.38
N ALA A 161 -1.13 11.19 -1.35
CA ALA A 161 -1.43 10.32 -0.21
C ALA A 161 -2.20 9.05 -0.63
N LEU A 162 -3.19 9.19 -1.51
CA LEU A 162 -3.97 8.06 -2.03
C LEU A 162 -3.10 7.11 -2.87
N VAL A 163 -2.24 7.66 -3.73
CA VAL A 163 -1.32 6.88 -4.57
C VAL A 163 -0.28 6.14 -3.74
N CYS A 164 0.34 6.81 -2.77
CA CYS A 164 1.31 6.17 -1.88
C CYS A 164 0.66 5.09 -1.02
N TRP A 165 -0.53 5.35 -0.46
CA TRP A 165 -1.32 4.34 0.26
C TRP A 165 -1.58 3.10 -0.59
N SER A 166 -2.08 3.28 -1.81
CA SER A 166 -2.42 2.18 -2.71
C SER A 166 -1.19 1.38 -3.13
N THR A 167 -0.09 2.09 -3.44
CA THR A 167 1.21 1.49 -3.75
C THR A 167 1.68 0.58 -2.61
N PHE A 168 1.70 1.07 -1.38
CA PHE A 168 2.11 0.26 -0.22
C PHE A 168 1.17 -0.93 0.01
N LYS A 169 -0.14 -0.77 -0.23
CA LYS A 169 -1.11 -1.87 -0.15
C LYS A 169 -0.82 -2.97 -1.17
N ILE A 170 -0.45 -2.63 -2.40
CA ILE A 170 -0.21 -3.60 -3.50
C ILE A 170 1.14 -4.29 -3.36
N PHE A 171 2.18 -3.56 -3.00
CA PHE A 171 3.53 -4.10 -2.81
C PHE A 171 3.72 -4.79 -1.45
N GLY A 172 2.70 -4.85 -0.60
CA GLY A 172 2.74 -5.53 0.70
C GLY A 172 3.49 -4.76 1.80
N GLY A 173 3.66 -3.45 1.63
CA GLY A 173 4.18 -2.55 2.66
C GLY A 173 3.10 -2.11 3.66
N THR A 174 3.50 -1.34 4.68
CA THR A 174 2.56 -0.80 5.67
C THR A 174 1.77 0.39 5.08
N PRO A 175 0.44 0.32 4.93
CA PRO A 175 -0.34 1.39 4.31
C PRO A 175 -0.24 2.73 5.04
N VAL A 176 -0.06 2.69 6.37
CA VAL A 176 0.15 3.89 7.20
C VAL A 176 1.40 4.66 6.76
N LEU A 177 2.51 3.96 6.47
CA LEU A 177 3.72 4.59 5.96
C LEU A 177 3.49 5.22 4.58
N GLY A 178 2.72 4.54 3.71
CA GLY A 178 2.31 5.10 2.42
C GLY A 178 1.54 6.40 2.58
N ILE A 179 0.56 6.45 3.48
CA ILE A 179 -0.21 7.68 3.76
C ILE A 179 0.70 8.80 4.25
N VAL A 180 1.54 8.53 5.25
CA VAL A 180 2.45 9.55 5.82
C VAL A 180 3.39 10.11 4.76
N LEU A 181 3.98 9.26 3.94
CA LEU A 181 4.87 9.69 2.85
C LEU A 181 4.13 10.55 1.82
N GLY A 182 2.91 10.17 1.42
CA GLY A 182 2.15 10.98 0.47
C GLY A 182 1.61 12.28 1.08
N LEU A 183 1.33 12.35 2.39
CA LEU A 183 1.02 13.60 3.07
C LEU A 183 2.22 14.55 3.16
N MET A 184 3.44 14.01 3.26
CA MET A 184 4.65 14.83 3.16
C MET A 184 4.80 15.44 1.76
N LEU A 185 4.35 14.74 0.72
CA LEU A 185 4.32 15.26 -0.66
C LEU A 185 3.21 16.29 -0.88
N ALA A 186 2.12 16.23 -0.12
CA ALA A 186 1.02 17.20 -0.17
C ALA A 186 1.10 18.26 0.95
N ASN A 187 2.31 18.52 1.46
CA ASN A 187 2.50 19.44 2.58
C ASN A 187 2.21 20.89 2.15
N PRO A 188 1.42 21.67 2.90
CA PRO A 188 1.13 23.08 2.58
C PRO A 188 2.36 24.01 2.49
N ILE A 189 3.50 23.60 3.06
CA ILE A 189 4.78 24.32 2.92
C ILE A 189 5.31 24.22 1.48
N LEU A 190 4.98 23.15 0.77
CA LEU A 190 5.35 23.00 -0.62
C LEU A 190 4.42 23.89 -1.48
N PRO A 191 4.98 24.65 -2.44
CA PRO A 191 4.19 25.48 -3.33
C PRO A 191 3.28 24.59 -4.17
N ASN A 192 2.01 24.97 -4.27
CA ASN A 192 0.99 24.23 -5.00
C ASN A 192 1.40 24.08 -6.48
N ALA A 193 1.40 22.84 -6.98
CA ALA A 193 1.76 22.54 -8.37
C ALA A 193 0.97 23.35 -9.42
N TYR A 194 -0.30 23.66 -9.16
CA TYR A 194 -1.14 24.47 -10.06
C TYR A 194 -0.67 25.92 -10.13
N ASP A 195 -0.34 26.53 -8.99
CA ASP A 195 0.12 27.92 -8.94
C ASP A 195 1.50 28.08 -9.57
N VAL A 196 2.36 27.07 -9.41
CA VAL A 196 3.66 27.00 -10.07
C VAL A 196 3.49 26.85 -11.59
N ALA A 197 2.58 26.00 -12.05
CA ALA A 197 2.28 25.86 -13.48
C ALA A 197 1.74 27.17 -14.08
N GLN A 198 0.94 27.92 -13.32
CA GLN A 198 0.40 29.22 -13.75
C GLN A 198 1.36 30.40 -13.54
N HIS A 199 2.62 30.16 -13.14
CA HIS A 199 3.63 31.20 -12.86
C HIS A 199 3.21 32.18 -11.75
N LYS A 200 2.25 31.80 -10.90
CA LYS A 200 1.79 32.57 -9.74
C LYS A 200 2.59 32.27 -8.48
N ALA A 201 3.30 31.13 -8.46
CA ALA A 201 4.21 30.74 -7.38
C ALA A 201 5.53 30.19 -7.95
N THR A 202 6.61 30.32 -7.18
CA THR A 202 7.92 29.75 -7.52
C THR A 202 8.06 28.38 -6.86
N ALA A 203 8.45 27.37 -7.64
CA ALA A 203 8.79 26.05 -7.11
C ALA A 203 9.98 26.16 -6.14
N LEU A 204 10.00 25.32 -5.11
CA LEU A 204 11.19 25.18 -4.28
C LEU A 204 12.27 24.47 -5.09
N VAL A 205 13.43 25.09 -5.23
CA VAL A 205 14.56 24.50 -5.96
C VAL A 205 15.52 23.86 -4.96
N PHE A 206 15.54 22.54 -4.95
CA PHE A 206 16.54 21.77 -4.24
C PHE A 206 17.75 21.52 -5.14
N PHE A 207 18.95 21.58 -4.56
CA PHE A 207 20.22 21.28 -5.24
C PHE A 207 20.48 22.06 -6.55
N ASN A 208 19.89 23.25 -6.71
CA ASN A 208 19.98 24.09 -7.91
C ASN A 208 19.38 23.51 -9.22
N PHE A 209 18.79 22.31 -9.21
CA PHE A 209 18.18 21.72 -10.43
C PHE A 209 16.82 21.05 -10.18
N LEU A 210 16.51 20.66 -8.95
CA LEU A 210 15.31 19.91 -8.63
C LEU A 210 14.19 20.84 -8.18
N LYS A 211 13.22 21.09 -9.06
CA LYS A 211 12.00 21.83 -8.72
C LYS A 211 11.03 20.89 -7.99
N VAL A 212 10.65 21.24 -6.78
CA VAL A 212 9.73 20.48 -5.93
C VAL A 212 8.49 21.32 -5.64
N THR A 213 7.33 20.71 -5.83
CA THR A 213 6.00 21.28 -5.60
C THR A 213 5.13 20.27 -4.86
N GLY A 214 4.10 20.76 -4.17
CA GLY A 214 3.11 19.96 -3.45
C GLY A 214 1.85 19.72 -4.24
#